data_AF-A0A928WY50-F1
#
_entry.id   AF-A0A928WY50-F1
#
_cell.length_a   1.000
_cell.length_b   1.000
_cell.length_c   1.000
_cell.angle_alpha   90.00
_cell.angle_beta   90.00
_cell.angle_gamma   90.00
#
_symmetry.space_group_name_H-M   'P 1'
#
loop_
_entity.id
_entity.type
_entity.pdbx_description
1 polymer ?
#
loop_
_entity_poly.entity_id
_entity_poly.type
_entity_poly.pdbx_seq_one_letter_code
_entity_poly.pdbx_strand_id
1 'polypeptide(L)'
;AEGGGIVVLKRLSEAQAAGDRIQAVILGSATNHDGRTNGLTAPSNSAQVAVIQQALSASRLTPAEVDYVETHGTGTALGDPIEVGALGQVFAEAKRTKPIVLGALKTNIGHAEAAAGMAGLIKAVLAIEHKQIPANLHLDRPNPLIDWAALPFHLPQQTMPWPAETDVRTVGVSAFGFNGTNAHLIVQSPSKPLRISSEQSSNALSNEFSNGSAVEEERDREQPHSYLLPLSARSAAALTQLVARYAQYLAAHSDSQLADLCFTASVGRSHFPYRLAVVSTSLSTLRQKLIAVLSGRPQLDCYYSDSYKGDKPKGGKPKGDSSKSNKPNSDKITRSKTKVPFSPSAVSPSAISLAATAKQYVNGETVNWGALYQGRDHNKLALPTYPFQREYYGPGRDQL
;
A
#
# COMPACT_ATOMS: atom_id res chain seq x y z
N ALA A 1 -11.47 10.51 19.27
CA ALA A 1 -10.66 9.48 18.59
C ALA A 1 -9.59 10.18 17.78
N GLU A 2 -8.45 9.52 17.54
CA GLU A 2 -7.28 10.15 16.92
C GLU A 2 -6.75 9.28 15.78
N GLY A 3 -6.07 9.87 14.80
CA GLY A 3 -5.45 9.11 13.72
C GLY A 3 -4.74 9.99 12.70
N GLY A 4 -3.91 9.35 11.87
CA GLY A 4 -3.25 9.96 10.73
C GLY A 4 -3.15 8.95 9.59
N GLY A 5 -3.40 9.40 8.36
CA GLY A 5 -3.38 8.55 7.17
C GLY A 5 -2.88 9.33 5.97
N ILE A 6 -2.20 8.64 5.06
CA ILE A 6 -1.67 9.22 3.82
C ILE A 6 -1.95 8.24 2.69
N VAL A 7 -2.41 8.76 1.56
CA VAL A 7 -2.42 8.06 0.28
C VAL A 7 -1.50 8.78 -0.69
N VAL A 8 -0.88 8.02 -1.59
CA VAL A 8 -0.07 8.58 -2.69
C VAL A 8 -0.88 8.46 -3.96
N LEU A 9 -1.18 9.61 -4.57
CA LEU A 9 -1.97 9.69 -5.80
C LEU A 9 -1.08 9.99 -6.99
N LYS A 10 -1.44 9.41 -8.12
CA LYS A 10 -0.80 9.63 -9.42
C LYS A 10 -1.86 9.48 -10.50
N ARG A 11 -1.68 10.14 -11.64
CA ARG A 11 -2.55 9.90 -12.80
C ARG A 11 -2.48 8.42 -13.17
N LEU A 12 -3.62 7.80 -13.47
CA LEU A 12 -3.70 6.38 -13.78
C LEU A 12 -2.73 5.97 -14.91
N SER A 13 -2.70 6.74 -15.99
CA SER A 13 -1.80 6.50 -17.13
C SER A 13 -0.32 6.51 -16.75
N GLU A 14 0.09 7.41 -15.85
CA GLU A 14 1.47 7.49 -15.40
C GLU A 14 1.82 6.40 -14.40
N ALA A 15 0.86 6.00 -13.55
CA ALA A 15 1.04 4.87 -12.63
C ALA A 15 1.23 3.56 -13.43
N GLN A 16 0.42 3.37 -14.47
CA GLN A 16 0.55 2.24 -15.42
C GLN A 16 1.90 2.28 -16.15
N ALA A 17 2.27 3.43 -16.73
CA ALA A 17 3.54 3.58 -17.45
C ALA A 17 4.78 3.34 -16.57
N ALA A 18 4.68 3.64 -15.27
CA ALA A 18 5.77 3.42 -14.32
C ALA A 18 5.75 2.05 -13.62
N GLY A 19 4.80 1.17 -13.98
CA GLY A 19 4.63 -0.14 -13.34
C GLY A 19 4.35 -0.02 -11.84
N ASP A 20 3.63 1.02 -11.42
CA ASP A 20 3.25 1.21 -10.02
C ASP A 20 2.16 0.21 -9.60
N ARG A 21 2.20 -0.22 -8.34
CA ARG A 21 1.11 -1.01 -7.76
C ARG A 21 -0.09 -0.10 -7.52
N ILE A 22 -1.14 -0.28 -8.32
CA ILE A 22 -2.39 0.48 -8.20
C ILE A 22 -3.31 -0.29 -7.25
N GLN A 23 -3.66 0.32 -6.12
CA GLN A 23 -4.56 -0.28 -5.12
C GLN A 23 -6.04 -0.05 -5.47
N ALA A 24 -6.34 1.16 -5.94
CA ALA A 24 -7.66 1.58 -6.40
C ALA A 24 -7.51 2.82 -7.29
N VAL A 25 -8.60 3.19 -7.97
CA VAL A 25 -8.69 4.39 -8.82
C VAL A 25 -9.78 5.30 -8.28
N ILE A 26 -9.45 6.58 -8.02
CA ILE A 26 -10.47 7.60 -7.75
C ILE A 26 -10.99 8.08 -9.12
N LEU A 27 -12.22 7.71 -9.45
CA LEU A 27 -12.84 8.05 -10.74
C LEU A 27 -13.52 9.41 -10.71
N GLY A 28 -14.09 9.79 -9.57
CA GLY A 28 -14.79 11.06 -9.39
C GLY A 28 -14.67 11.55 -7.96
N SER A 29 -14.69 12.88 -7.81
CA SER A 29 -14.71 13.55 -6.51
C SER A 29 -15.53 14.82 -6.63
N ALA A 30 -16.27 15.17 -5.58
CA ALA A 30 -16.94 16.46 -5.49
C ALA A 30 -16.89 17.02 -4.07
N THR A 31 -16.97 18.34 -3.97
CA THR A 31 -17.11 19.07 -2.70
C THR A 31 -18.16 20.16 -2.85
N ASN A 32 -18.97 20.39 -1.82
CA ASN A 32 -19.88 21.52 -1.77
C ASN A 32 -20.09 22.03 -0.34
N HIS A 33 -21.09 22.88 -0.12
CA HIS A 33 -21.46 23.38 1.20
C HIS A 33 -22.96 23.24 1.46
N ASP A 34 -23.33 22.98 2.71
CA ASP A 34 -24.72 22.91 3.18
C ASP A 34 -25.50 24.22 3.01
N GLY A 35 -24.81 25.34 2.81
CA GLY A 35 -25.41 26.67 2.78
C GLY A 35 -26.12 27.04 4.07
N ARG A 36 -27.34 27.55 3.97
CA ARG A 36 -28.16 27.96 5.12
C ARG A 36 -29.01 26.80 5.61
N THR A 37 -28.77 26.36 6.84
CA THR A 37 -29.51 25.29 7.53
C THR A 37 -30.08 25.77 8.87
N ASN A 38 -30.78 24.90 9.61
CA ASN A 38 -31.39 25.21 10.92
C ASN A 38 -30.36 25.24 12.05
N GLY A 39 -29.29 26.01 11.87
CA GLY A 39 -28.14 26.10 12.77
C GLY A 39 -26.86 25.73 12.03
N LEU A 40 -25.74 26.34 12.43
CA LEU A 40 -24.45 26.22 11.73
C LEU A 40 -24.00 24.76 11.52
N THR A 41 -24.35 23.87 12.43
CA THR A 41 -23.93 22.47 12.45
C THR A 41 -25.00 21.50 11.94
N ALA A 42 -26.17 21.99 11.53
CA ALA A 42 -27.24 21.16 11.01
C ALA A 42 -26.93 20.77 9.55
N PRO A 43 -26.95 19.47 9.19
CA PRO A 43 -26.64 19.02 7.85
C PRO A 43 -27.76 19.35 6.86
N SER A 44 -27.44 19.41 5.56
CA SER A 44 -28.42 19.64 4.49
C SER A 44 -28.58 18.41 3.59
N ASN A 45 -29.79 17.84 3.59
CA ASN A 45 -30.11 16.70 2.73
C ASN A 45 -29.89 17.01 1.24
N SER A 46 -30.36 18.16 0.75
CA SER A 46 -30.22 18.54 -0.66
C SER A 46 -28.77 18.79 -1.06
N ALA A 47 -27.95 19.35 -0.15
CA ALA A 47 -26.51 19.50 -0.41
C ALA A 47 -25.80 18.15 -0.49
N GLN A 48 -26.17 17.19 0.37
CA GLN A 48 -25.62 15.83 0.30
C GLN A 48 -26.04 15.09 -0.97
N VAL A 49 -27.30 15.20 -1.41
CA VAL A 49 -27.75 14.68 -2.71
C VAL A 49 -26.89 15.27 -3.84
N ALA A 50 -26.72 16.60 -3.85
CA ALA A 50 -25.98 17.29 -4.89
C ALA A 50 -24.51 16.87 -4.95
N VAL A 51 -23.81 16.75 -3.82
CA VAL A 51 -22.38 16.36 -3.83
C VAL A 51 -22.20 14.91 -4.30
N ILE A 52 -23.10 14.01 -3.93
CA ILE A 52 -23.06 12.61 -4.37
C ILE A 52 -23.30 12.53 -5.88
N GLN A 53 -24.33 13.22 -6.40
CA GLN A 53 -24.61 13.28 -7.84
C GLN A 53 -23.47 13.90 -8.64
N GLN A 54 -22.84 14.96 -8.12
CA GLN A 54 -21.67 15.59 -8.76
C GLN A 54 -20.48 14.63 -8.83
N ALA A 55 -20.19 13.88 -7.76
CA ALA A 55 -19.12 12.90 -7.75
C ALA A 55 -19.39 11.73 -8.72
N LEU A 56 -20.64 11.25 -8.80
CA LEU A 56 -21.07 10.26 -9.79
C LEU A 56 -20.89 10.80 -11.21
N SER A 57 -21.38 12.00 -11.50
CA SER A 57 -21.20 12.65 -12.81
C SER A 57 -19.72 12.80 -13.18
N ALA A 58 -18.86 13.20 -12.23
CA ALA A 58 -17.42 13.31 -12.45
C ALA A 58 -16.77 11.95 -12.76
N SER A 59 -17.26 10.88 -12.13
CA SER A 59 -16.82 9.50 -12.38
C SER A 59 -17.34 8.90 -13.69
N ARG A 60 -18.37 9.51 -14.30
CA ARG A 60 -19.15 8.97 -15.43
C ARG A 60 -19.79 7.61 -15.13
N LEU A 61 -20.10 7.36 -13.86
CA LEU A 61 -20.84 6.17 -13.43
C LEU A 61 -22.29 6.54 -13.11
N THR A 62 -23.16 5.56 -13.24
CA THR A 62 -24.54 5.60 -12.80
C THR A 62 -24.65 5.13 -11.35
N PRO A 63 -25.72 5.51 -10.62
CA PRO A 63 -25.91 5.00 -9.26
C PRO A 63 -25.97 3.46 -9.20
N ALA A 64 -26.41 2.79 -10.27
CA ALA A 64 -26.49 1.31 -10.36
C ALA A 64 -25.12 0.61 -10.26
N GLU A 65 -24.03 1.31 -10.55
CA GLU A 65 -22.67 0.77 -10.60
C GLU A 65 -21.90 0.90 -9.27
N VAL A 66 -22.53 1.47 -8.23
CA VAL A 66 -21.97 1.56 -6.88
C VAL A 66 -22.48 0.40 -6.03
N ASP A 67 -21.55 -0.38 -5.47
CA ASP A 67 -21.88 -1.56 -4.65
C ASP A 67 -21.91 -1.24 -3.15
N TYR A 68 -21.04 -0.33 -2.72
CA TYR A 68 -20.77 -0.05 -1.31
C TYR A 68 -20.63 1.45 -1.08
N VAL A 69 -21.13 1.95 0.05
CA VAL A 69 -20.87 3.32 0.49
C VAL A 69 -20.30 3.30 1.89
N GLU A 70 -19.07 3.79 2.02
CA GLU A 70 -18.50 4.21 3.29
C GLU A 70 -19.10 5.57 3.65
N THR A 71 -20.11 5.54 4.51
CA THR A 71 -20.88 6.71 4.95
C THR A 71 -20.05 7.63 5.85
N HIS A 72 -20.48 8.87 6.00
CA HIS A 72 -20.02 9.73 7.07
C HIS A 72 -20.41 9.12 8.43
N GLY A 73 -21.65 8.65 8.59
CA GLY A 73 -22.07 7.65 9.57
C GLY A 73 -21.55 7.92 10.98
N THR A 74 -21.92 9.07 11.56
CA THR A 74 -21.45 9.50 12.88
C THR A 74 -22.27 8.93 14.03
N GLY A 75 -23.39 8.25 13.75
CA GLY A 75 -24.25 7.69 14.79
C GLY A 75 -25.14 8.76 15.43
N THR A 76 -25.41 9.86 14.73
CA THR A 76 -26.19 10.98 15.30
C THR A 76 -27.66 10.83 14.96
N ALA A 77 -28.54 11.16 15.93
CA ALA A 77 -29.98 11.00 15.78
C ALA A 77 -30.56 11.80 14.59
N LEU A 78 -29.98 12.97 14.29
CA LEU A 78 -30.39 13.82 13.18
C LEU A 78 -29.61 13.54 11.88
N GLY A 79 -28.29 13.35 11.97
CA GLY A 79 -27.42 13.23 10.80
C GLY A 79 -27.62 11.94 10.03
N ASP A 80 -27.74 10.80 10.73
CA ASP A 80 -27.85 9.49 10.07
C ASP A 80 -29.12 9.38 9.20
N PRO A 81 -30.34 9.80 9.65
CA PRO A 81 -31.51 9.83 8.77
C PRO A 81 -31.37 10.78 7.58
N ILE A 82 -30.69 11.92 7.75
CA ILE A 82 -30.47 12.88 6.67
C ILE A 82 -29.53 12.31 5.61
N GLU A 83 -28.44 11.67 6.03
CA GLU A 83 -27.47 11.04 5.13
C GLU A 83 -28.09 9.86 4.37
N VAL A 84 -28.76 8.94 5.08
CA VAL A 84 -29.40 7.79 4.44
C VAL A 84 -30.55 8.24 3.53
N GLY A 85 -31.28 9.29 3.90
CA GLY A 85 -32.29 9.89 3.03
C GLY A 85 -31.70 10.49 1.75
N ALA A 86 -30.54 11.14 1.83
CA ALA A 86 -29.84 11.70 0.66
C ALA A 86 -29.33 10.57 -0.26
N LEU A 87 -28.73 9.53 0.32
CA LEU A 87 -28.36 8.32 -0.42
C LEU A 87 -29.59 7.69 -1.08
N GLY A 88 -30.71 7.58 -0.35
CA GLY A 88 -31.98 7.04 -0.87
C GLY A 88 -32.44 7.77 -2.12
N GLN A 89 -32.44 9.11 -2.11
CA GLN A 89 -32.83 9.91 -3.28
C GLN A 89 -31.90 9.71 -4.49
N VAL A 90 -30.61 9.46 -4.28
CA VAL A 90 -29.66 9.22 -5.39
C VAL A 90 -29.75 7.79 -5.91
N PHE A 91 -29.95 6.82 -5.02
CA PHE A 91 -29.74 5.42 -5.34
C PHE A 91 -31.03 4.60 -5.50
N ALA A 92 -32.19 5.01 -4.96
CA ALA A 92 -33.40 4.18 -4.93
C ALA A 92 -33.99 3.87 -6.31
N GLU A 93 -33.92 4.81 -7.27
CA GLU A 93 -34.50 4.63 -8.61
C GLU A 93 -33.65 3.78 -9.55
N ALA A 94 -32.40 3.49 -9.17
CA ALA A 94 -31.50 2.70 -9.99
C ALA A 94 -31.97 1.24 -10.04
N LYS A 95 -32.24 0.73 -11.25
CA LYS A 95 -32.56 -0.69 -11.48
C LYS A 95 -31.36 -1.55 -11.08
N ARG A 96 -31.48 -2.30 -9.99
CA ARG A 96 -30.44 -3.19 -9.48
C ARG A 96 -31.01 -4.49 -8.97
N THR A 97 -30.20 -5.54 -9.02
CA THR A 97 -30.55 -6.88 -8.54
C THR A 97 -30.04 -7.16 -7.13
N LYS A 98 -29.18 -6.29 -6.58
CA LYS A 98 -28.57 -6.42 -5.26
C LYS A 98 -28.65 -5.10 -4.51
N PRO A 99 -28.80 -5.11 -3.18
CA PRO A 99 -28.76 -3.89 -2.39
C PRO A 99 -27.36 -3.27 -2.40
N ILE A 100 -27.29 -1.96 -2.19
CA ILE A 100 -26.04 -1.26 -1.86
C ILE A 100 -25.73 -1.53 -0.39
N VAL A 101 -24.49 -1.88 -0.10
CA VAL A 101 -24.04 -2.08 1.27
C VAL A 101 -23.62 -0.74 1.87
N LEU A 102 -24.08 -0.40 3.08
CA LEU A 102 -23.67 0.81 3.80
C LEU A 102 -22.77 0.46 4.98
N GLY A 103 -21.62 1.10 5.06
CA GLY A 103 -20.67 0.91 6.15
C GLY A 103 -20.26 2.23 6.82
N ALA A 104 -19.81 2.14 8.07
CA ALA A 104 -19.27 3.26 8.83
C ALA A 104 -18.09 2.81 9.71
N LEU A 105 -16.86 3.18 9.33
CA LEU A 105 -15.62 2.90 10.06
C LEU A 105 -15.63 3.51 11.48
N LYS A 106 -16.39 4.58 11.69
CA LYS A 106 -16.50 5.25 12.99
C LYS A 106 -17.04 4.32 14.07
N THR A 107 -17.77 3.26 13.71
CA THR A 107 -18.20 2.22 14.64
C THR A 107 -17.03 1.43 15.25
N ASN A 108 -15.86 1.39 14.59
CA ASN A 108 -14.67 0.66 15.07
C ASN A 108 -13.69 1.54 15.83
N ILE A 109 -13.45 2.76 15.33
CA ILE A 109 -12.35 3.63 15.81
C ILE A 109 -12.83 4.96 16.39
N GLY A 110 -14.14 5.21 16.41
CA GLY A 110 -14.72 6.50 16.76
C GLY A 110 -14.52 7.56 15.67
N HIS A 111 -14.95 8.79 15.94
CA HIS A 111 -14.79 9.90 15.00
C HIS A 111 -13.40 10.53 15.10
N ALA A 112 -12.50 10.22 14.16
CA ALA A 112 -11.15 10.78 14.08
C ALA A 112 -11.07 12.16 13.40
N GLU A 113 -12.14 12.95 13.51
CA GLU A 113 -12.26 14.33 12.97
C GLU A 113 -11.63 14.54 11.59
N ALA A 114 -10.57 15.35 11.51
CA ALA A 114 -9.86 15.68 10.26
C ALA A 114 -9.29 14.46 9.53
N ALA A 115 -8.99 13.38 10.25
CA ALA A 115 -8.51 12.12 9.66
C ALA A 115 -9.65 11.18 9.23
N ALA A 116 -10.92 11.48 9.55
CA ALA A 116 -12.04 10.56 9.32
C ALA A 116 -12.25 10.22 7.84
N GLY A 117 -12.17 11.22 6.94
CA GLY A 117 -12.30 10.98 5.50
C GLY A 117 -11.18 10.10 4.95
N MET A 118 -9.94 10.33 5.37
CA MET A 118 -8.79 9.51 4.97
C MET A 118 -8.88 8.09 5.52
N ALA A 119 -9.31 7.92 6.76
CA ALA A 119 -9.52 6.61 7.36
C ALA A 119 -10.61 5.81 6.61
N GLY A 120 -11.74 6.46 6.27
CA GLY A 120 -12.80 5.87 5.45
C GLY A 120 -12.31 5.47 4.05
N LEU A 121 -11.53 6.33 3.39
CA LEU A 121 -10.90 6.01 2.10
C LEU A 121 -9.97 4.80 2.19
N ILE A 122 -9.12 4.72 3.23
CA ILE A 122 -8.23 3.58 3.44
C ILE A 122 -9.04 2.29 3.67
N LYS A 123 -10.12 2.33 4.47
CA LYS A 123 -11.02 1.19 4.63
C LYS A 123 -11.64 0.77 3.30
N ALA A 124 -12.12 1.71 2.49
CA ALA A 124 -12.70 1.42 1.18
C ALA A 124 -11.69 0.71 0.25
N VAL A 125 -10.46 1.20 0.19
CA VAL A 125 -9.39 0.57 -0.62
C VAL A 125 -9.07 -0.83 -0.10
N LEU A 126 -8.94 -1.02 1.22
CA LEU A 126 -8.70 -2.34 1.80
C LEU A 126 -9.86 -3.31 1.56
N ALA A 127 -11.11 -2.84 1.64
CA ALA A 127 -12.29 -3.65 1.34
C ALA A 127 -12.29 -4.15 -0.12
N ILE A 128 -11.92 -3.28 -1.06
CA ILE A 128 -11.71 -3.62 -2.47
C ILE A 128 -10.63 -4.69 -2.61
N GLU A 129 -9.44 -4.46 -2.02
CA GLU A 129 -8.29 -5.38 -2.13
C GLU A 129 -8.59 -6.76 -1.53
N HIS A 130 -9.17 -6.78 -0.34
CA HIS A 130 -9.47 -8.01 0.40
C HIS A 130 -10.74 -8.71 -0.04
N LYS A 131 -11.51 -8.11 -0.97
CA LYS A 131 -12.75 -8.73 -1.45
C LYS A 131 -13.77 -8.96 -0.33
N GLN A 132 -13.81 -8.07 0.65
CA GLN A 132 -14.63 -8.22 1.85
C GLN A 132 -15.15 -6.86 2.31
N ILE A 133 -16.39 -6.85 2.82
CA ILE A 133 -17.01 -5.68 3.43
C ILE A 133 -17.09 -5.93 4.94
N PRO A 134 -16.38 -5.15 5.77
CA PRO A 134 -16.41 -5.30 7.23
C PRO A 134 -17.77 -4.98 7.84
N ALA A 135 -18.08 -5.59 8.98
CA ALA A 135 -19.28 -5.31 9.77
C ALA A 135 -19.32 -3.86 10.29
N ASN A 136 -20.53 -3.32 10.43
CA ASN A 136 -20.81 -2.19 11.30
C ASN A 136 -20.94 -2.69 12.75
N LEU A 137 -20.09 -2.17 13.64
CA LEU A 137 -20.19 -2.50 15.06
C LEU A 137 -21.30 -1.70 15.73
N HIS A 138 -21.75 -2.17 16.89
CA HIS A 138 -22.80 -1.53 17.71
C HIS A 138 -24.16 -1.42 16.99
N LEU A 139 -24.39 -2.19 15.94
CA LEU A 139 -25.63 -2.22 15.18
C LEU A 139 -26.55 -3.34 15.69
N ASP A 140 -27.23 -3.09 16.81
CA ASP A 140 -28.23 -4.03 17.35
C ASP A 140 -29.57 -3.92 16.62
N ARG A 141 -30.03 -2.68 16.38
CA ARG A 141 -31.24 -2.36 15.63
C ARG A 141 -30.99 -1.17 14.70
N PRO A 142 -31.39 -1.23 13.42
CA PRO A 142 -31.33 -0.07 12.53
C PRO A 142 -32.12 1.11 13.09
N ASN A 143 -31.71 2.34 12.77
CA ASN A 143 -32.37 3.55 13.24
C ASN A 143 -33.85 3.57 12.76
N PRO A 144 -34.84 3.64 13.67
CA PRO A 144 -36.26 3.54 13.32
C PRO A 144 -36.82 4.79 12.63
N LEU A 145 -36.06 5.90 12.58
CA LEU A 145 -36.42 7.10 11.82
C LEU A 145 -36.20 6.94 10.31
N ILE A 146 -35.64 5.82 9.88
CA ILE A 146 -35.37 5.50 8.48
C ILE A 146 -36.27 4.34 8.07
N ASP A 147 -37.02 4.52 6.98
CA ASP A 147 -37.79 3.44 6.37
C ASP A 147 -36.88 2.53 5.54
N TRP A 148 -36.18 1.62 6.22
CA TRP A 148 -35.24 0.70 5.60
C TRP A 148 -35.89 -0.24 4.58
N ALA A 149 -37.18 -0.56 4.72
CA ALA A 149 -37.89 -1.46 3.82
C ALA A 149 -38.11 -0.82 2.43
N ALA A 150 -38.19 0.50 2.36
CA ALA A 150 -38.34 1.25 1.12
C ALA A 150 -37.00 1.56 0.42
N LEU A 151 -35.86 1.26 1.04
CA LEU A 151 -34.54 1.66 0.56
C LEU A 151 -33.71 0.46 0.09
N PRO A 152 -32.88 0.61 -0.96
CA PRO A 152 -32.10 -0.50 -1.51
C PRO A 152 -30.81 -0.75 -0.71
N PHE A 153 -30.83 -0.60 0.62
CA PHE A 153 -29.64 -0.62 1.46
C PHE A 153 -29.54 -1.87 2.33
N HIS A 154 -28.33 -2.39 2.48
CA HIS A 154 -28.00 -3.46 3.42
C HIS A 154 -26.95 -2.97 4.42
N LEU A 155 -27.19 -3.21 5.71
CA LEU A 155 -26.26 -2.91 6.80
C LEU A 155 -25.60 -4.21 7.30
N PRO A 156 -24.30 -4.42 7.07
CA PRO A 156 -23.65 -5.67 7.46
C PRO A 156 -23.41 -5.70 8.97
N GLN A 157 -23.96 -6.69 9.69
CA GLN A 157 -23.65 -6.96 11.10
C GLN A 157 -22.46 -7.92 11.28
N GLN A 158 -22.07 -8.61 10.20
CA GLN A 158 -20.91 -9.49 10.14
C GLN A 158 -20.10 -9.16 8.89
N THR A 159 -18.78 -9.38 8.95
CA THR A 159 -17.94 -9.23 7.76
C THR A 159 -18.40 -10.20 6.69
N MET A 160 -18.66 -9.69 5.50
CA MET A 160 -19.18 -10.47 4.38
C MET A 160 -18.21 -10.43 3.19
N PRO A 161 -18.13 -11.50 2.39
CA PRO A 161 -17.40 -11.44 1.12
C PRO A 161 -18.09 -10.45 0.18
N TRP A 162 -17.28 -9.76 -0.63
CA TRP A 162 -17.80 -9.07 -1.81
C TRP A 162 -18.26 -10.14 -2.81
N PRO A 163 -19.46 -10.01 -3.40
CA PRO A 163 -19.96 -11.01 -4.36
C PRO A 163 -18.94 -11.33 -5.46
N ALA A 164 -18.78 -12.62 -5.78
CA ALA A 164 -17.73 -13.12 -6.66
C ALA A 164 -17.92 -12.66 -8.12
N GLU A 165 -19.18 -12.49 -8.51
CA GLU A 165 -19.66 -11.99 -9.78
C GLU A 165 -19.46 -10.47 -9.96
N THR A 166 -19.03 -9.75 -8.91
CA THR A 166 -18.67 -8.34 -9.03
C THR A 166 -17.25 -8.22 -9.59
N ASP A 167 -17.14 -8.14 -10.91
CA ASP A 167 -15.87 -7.98 -11.64
C ASP A 167 -15.16 -6.67 -11.29
N VAL A 168 -15.94 -5.62 -11.07
CA VAL A 168 -15.47 -4.26 -10.78
C VAL A 168 -16.17 -3.76 -9.53
N ARG A 169 -15.40 -3.38 -8.52
CA ARG A 169 -15.93 -2.97 -7.22
C ARG A 169 -15.88 -1.48 -7.07
N THR A 170 -17.03 -0.88 -6.87
CA THR A 170 -17.16 0.58 -6.80
C THR A 170 -17.68 1.00 -5.43
N VAL A 171 -17.00 1.98 -4.84
CA VAL A 171 -17.25 2.49 -3.49
C VAL A 171 -17.47 3.99 -3.50
N GLY A 172 -18.59 4.43 -2.93
CA GLY A 172 -18.77 5.82 -2.50
C GLY A 172 -18.13 6.05 -1.13
N VAL A 173 -17.44 7.19 -0.93
CA VAL A 173 -16.90 7.58 0.38
C VAL A 173 -17.38 8.98 0.72
N SER A 174 -18.17 9.11 1.78
CA SER A 174 -18.74 10.39 2.26
C SER A 174 -17.97 10.94 3.47
N ALA A 175 -17.72 12.25 3.46
CA ALA A 175 -17.23 12.98 4.63
C ALA A 175 -17.88 14.36 4.70
N PHE A 176 -18.62 14.63 5.78
CA PHE A 176 -19.36 15.88 5.97
C PHE A 176 -18.80 16.61 7.20
N GLY A 177 -18.35 17.85 7.02
CA GLY A 177 -17.81 18.67 8.09
C GLY A 177 -18.91 19.34 8.89
N PHE A 178 -18.74 19.48 10.21
CA PHE A 178 -19.70 20.20 11.05
C PHE A 178 -19.87 21.68 10.65
N ASN A 179 -18.93 22.23 9.88
CA ASN A 179 -19.01 23.58 9.33
C ASN A 179 -19.86 23.66 8.05
N GLY A 180 -20.39 22.53 7.58
CA GLY A 180 -21.20 22.41 6.38
C GLY A 180 -20.43 22.09 5.10
N THR A 181 -19.10 21.97 5.13
CA THR A 181 -18.34 21.55 3.94
C THR A 181 -18.44 20.04 3.73
N ASN A 182 -18.94 19.62 2.58
CA ASN A 182 -19.12 18.22 2.23
C ASN A 182 -18.12 17.75 1.19
N ALA A 183 -17.73 16.49 1.26
CA ALA A 183 -16.94 15.81 0.24
C ALA A 183 -17.51 14.41 -0.04
N HIS A 184 -17.48 14.00 -1.31
CA HIS A 184 -17.80 12.64 -1.72
C HIS A 184 -16.83 12.15 -2.80
N LEU A 185 -16.36 10.91 -2.67
CA LEU A 185 -15.47 10.25 -3.63
C LEU A 185 -16.13 9.00 -4.22
N ILE A 186 -15.85 8.73 -5.48
CA ILE A 186 -16.15 7.45 -6.15
C ILE A 186 -14.83 6.74 -6.44
N VAL A 187 -14.64 5.59 -5.81
CA VAL A 187 -13.40 4.80 -5.82
C VAL A 187 -13.68 3.43 -6.40
N GLN A 188 -12.84 2.95 -7.32
CA GLN A 188 -13.05 1.68 -8.00
C GLN A 188 -11.82 0.77 -7.93
N SER A 189 -12.04 -0.54 -7.92
CA SER A 189 -10.97 -1.52 -8.13
C SER A 189 -10.23 -1.26 -9.43
N PRO A 190 -8.89 -1.42 -9.48
CA PRO A 190 -8.16 -1.26 -10.72
C PRO A 190 -8.65 -2.31 -11.74
N SER A 191 -8.80 -1.90 -13.01
CA SER A 191 -9.02 -2.85 -14.10
C SER A 191 -7.88 -3.88 -14.10
N LYS A 192 -8.19 -5.17 -14.22
CA LYS A 192 -7.15 -6.21 -14.34
C LYS A 192 -6.20 -5.80 -15.47
N PRO A 193 -4.88 -5.71 -15.24
CA PRO A 193 -3.96 -5.56 -16.35
C PRO A 193 -4.10 -6.80 -17.24
N LEU A 194 -4.40 -6.60 -18.53
CA LEU A 194 -4.29 -7.61 -19.55
C LEU A 194 -2.83 -8.05 -19.61
N ARG A 195 -2.48 -9.13 -18.93
CA ARG A 195 -1.24 -9.84 -19.23
C ARG A 195 -1.55 -10.83 -20.32
N ILE A 196 -1.00 -10.59 -21.51
CA ILE A 196 -0.79 -11.66 -22.48
C ILE A 196 0.24 -12.56 -21.83
N SER A 197 -0.20 -13.62 -21.15
CA SER A 197 0.67 -14.75 -20.87
C SER A 197 1.19 -15.22 -22.23
N SER A 198 2.50 -15.11 -22.44
CA SER A 198 3.20 -15.60 -23.63
C SER A 198 3.05 -17.11 -23.86
N GLU A 199 2.27 -17.80 -23.02
CA GLU A 199 1.90 -19.21 -23.14
C GLU A 199 0.63 -19.46 -23.98
N GLN A 200 -0.19 -18.45 -24.30
CA GLN A 200 -1.46 -18.66 -25.04
C GLN A 200 -1.50 -18.09 -26.47
N SER A 201 -0.44 -17.41 -26.92
CA SER A 201 -0.41 -16.81 -28.27
C SER A 201 0.28 -17.68 -29.34
N SER A 202 0.74 -18.89 -29.01
CA SER A 202 1.42 -19.79 -29.96
C SER A 202 0.59 -20.98 -30.45
N ASN A 203 -0.65 -21.18 -29.97
CA ASN A 203 -1.44 -22.40 -30.27
C ASN A 203 -2.72 -22.19 -31.09
N ALA A 204 -2.91 -21.04 -31.75
CA ALA A 204 -4.13 -20.79 -32.52
C ALA A 204 -3.94 -20.48 -34.02
N LEU A 205 -2.72 -20.30 -34.55
CA LEU A 205 -2.50 -19.99 -35.96
C LEU A 205 -1.16 -20.54 -36.49
N SER A 206 -1.01 -21.87 -36.58
CA SER A 206 0.01 -22.51 -37.44
C SER A 206 -0.18 -24.02 -37.53
N ASN A 207 -1.36 -24.46 -38.01
CA ASN A 207 -1.43 -25.73 -38.72
C ASN A 207 -1.54 -25.38 -40.20
N GLU A 208 -0.41 -25.52 -40.91
CA GLU A 208 -0.26 -26.03 -42.27
C GLU A 208 0.98 -25.43 -42.95
N PHE A 209 1.86 -26.35 -43.40
CA PHE A 209 2.97 -26.21 -44.34
C PHE A 209 4.40 -25.89 -43.81
N SER A 210 5.23 -26.94 -43.95
CA SER A 210 6.63 -26.95 -44.45
C SER A 210 7.79 -26.96 -43.45
N ASN A 211 8.31 -28.18 -43.25
CA ASN A 211 9.71 -28.61 -43.25
C ASN A 211 10.79 -27.50 -43.39
N GLY A 212 11.67 -27.39 -42.39
CA GLY A 212 12.92 -26.65 -42.52
C GLY A 212 13.65 -26.42 -41.19
N SER A 213 14.58 -27.33 -40.88
CA SER A 213 15.83 -27.11 -40.15
C SER A 213 15.80 -26.47 -38.74
N ALA A 214 16.09 -27.35 -37.79
CA ALA A 214 16.66 -27.10 -36.47
C ALA A 214 17.48 -25.80 -36.30
N VAL A 215 16.89 -24.86 -35.56
CA VAL A 215 17.58 -24.13 -34.49
C VAL A 215 16.59 -24.07 -33.34
N GLU A 216 16.61 -25.11 -32.51
CA GLU A 216 15.92 -25.10 -31.23
C GLU A 216 16.68 -24.10 -30.33
N GLU A 217 16.16 -22.88 -30.20
CA GLU A 217 16.49 -22.05 -29.05
C GLU A 217 15.92 -22.75 -27.81
N GLU A 218 16.75 -23.59 -27.22
CA GLU A 218 16.62 -24.11 -25.86
C GLU A 218 16.34 -22.94 -24.92
N ARG A 219 15.06 -22.69 -24.65
CA ARG A 219 14.63 -21.84 -23.55
C ARG A 219 15.11 -22.48 -22.26
N ASP A 220 16.17 -21.89 -21.69
CA ASP A 220 16.65 -21.97 -20.31
C ASP A 220 15.64 -22.65 -19.37
N ARG A 221 15.72 -23.98 -19.27
CA ARG A 221 15.11 -24.75 -18.19
C ARG A 221 16.20 -25.08 -17.17
N GLU A 222 15.92 -24.69 -15.92
CA GLU A 222 16.49 -25.23 -14.67
C GLU A 222 17.91 -24.81 -14.23
N GLN A 223 18.14 -23.50 -14.06
CA GLN A 223 18.98 -23.05 -12.94
C GLN A 223 18.14 -22.30 -11.91
N PRO A 224 18.29 -22.58 -10.59
CA PRO A 224 17.59 -21.81 -9.57
C PRO A 224 18.10 -20.36 -9.63
N HIS A 225 17.27 -19.46 -10.19
CA HIS A 225 17.58 -18.05 -10.22
C HIS A 225 17.74 -17.55 -8.79
N SER A 226 18.97 -17.13 -8.46
CA SER A 226 19.24 -16.45 -7.21
C SER A 226 18.76 -15.00 -7.30
N TYR A 227 18.35 -14.44 -6.17
CA TYR A 227 17.90 -13.06 -6.05
C TYR A 227 18.61 -12.37 -4.88
N LEU A 228 18.88 -11.08 -5.03
CA LEU A 228 19.51 -10.25 -4.02
C LEU A 228 18.48 -9.37 -3.31
N LEU A 229 18.36 -9.52 -1.99
CA LEU A 229 17.59 -8.62 -1.13
C LEU A 229 18.52 -7.58 -0.48
N PRO A 230 18.46 -6.29 -0.89
CA PRO A 230 19.11 -5.21 -0.17
C PRO A 230 18.19 -4.66 0.93
N LEU A 231 18.74 -4.49 2.14
CA LEU A 231 18.12 -3.76 3.24
C LEU A 231 19.08 -2.70 3.76
N SER A 232 18.55 -1.53 4.13
CA SER A 232 19.37 -0.49 4.74
C SER A 232 18.61 0.41 5.70
N ALA A 233 19.34 1.04 6.62
CA ALA A 233 18.80 2.03 7.54
C ALA A 233 19.81 3.12 7.92
N ARG A 234 19.35 4.16 8.63
CA ARG A 234 20.20 5.25 9.16
C ARG A 234 20.90 4.90 10.48
N SER A 235 20.56 3.78 11.10
CA SER A 235 21.22 3.26 12.31
C SER A 235 21.19 1.74 12.35
N ALA A 236 22.11 1.12 13.09
CA ALA A 236 22.15 -0.33 13.26
C ALA A 236 20.89 -0.89 13.94
N ALA A 237 20.33 -0.16 14.92
CA ALA A 237 19.08 -0.52 15.58
C ALA A 237 17.90 -0.55 14.59
N ALA A 238 17.78 0.47 13.74
CA ALA A 238 16.73 0.52 12.72
C ALA A 238 16.91 -0.59 11.67
N LEU A 239 18.13 -0.91 11.25
CA LEU A 239 18.37 -2.03 10.33
C LEU A 239 17.98 -3.37 10.96
N THR A 240 18.33 -3.58 12.23
CA THR A 240 17.94 -4.80 12.98
C THR A 240 16.42 -4.95 13.07
N GLN A 241 15.70 -3.86 13.38
CA GLN A 241 14.23 -3.86 13.39
C GLN A 241 13.63 -4.10 12.01
N LEU A 242 14.24 -3.55 10.95
CA LEU A 242 13.79 -3.77 9.57
C LEU A 242 13.95 -5.23 9.15
N VAL A 243 15.07 -5.86 9.50
CA VAL A 243 15.30 -7.30 9.29
C VAL A 243 14.24 -8.14 9.98
N ALA A 244 13.91 -7.82 11.24
CA ALA A 244 12.84 -8.50 11.97
C ALA A 244 11.46 -8.34 11.30
N ARG A 245 11.12 -7.13 10.82
CA ARG A 245 9.87 -6.88 10.08
C ARG A 245 9.81 -7.68 8.78
N TYR A 246 10.92 -7.80 8.03
CA TYR A 246 10.97 -8.62 6.82
C TYR A 246 10.84 -10.11 7.13
N ALA A 247 11.50 -10.61 8.18
CA ALA A 247 11.36 -12.00 8.60
C ALA A 247 9.92 -12.36 9.01
N GLN A 248 9.22 -11.44 9.69
CA GLN A 248 7.80 -11.57 10.02
C GLN A 248 6.90 -11.50 8.79
N TYR A 249 7.16 -10.55 7.88
CA TYR A 249 6.43 -10.42 6.63
C TYR A 249 6.49 -11.70 5.79
N LEU A 250 7.69 -12.26 5.63
CA LEU A 250 7.91 -13.53 4.92
C LEU A 250 7.25 -14.73 5.60
N ALA A 251 6.96 -14.65 6.90
CA ALA A 251 6.21 -15.68 7.61
C ALA A 251 4.71 -15.65 7.25
N ALA A 252 4.16 -14.46 7.04
CA ALA A 252 2.76 -14.26 6.72
C ALA A 252 2.45 -14.34 5.21
N HIS A 253 3.47 -14.25 4.34
CA HIS A 253 3.32 -14.20 2.88
C HIS A 253 4.22 -15.23 2.18
N SER A 254 4.04 -16.51 2.50
CA SER A 254 4.80 -17.62 1.90
C SER A 254 4.67 -17.73 0.39
N ASP A 255 3.58 -17.19 -0.16
CA ASP A 255 3.20 -17.34 -1.57
C ASP A 255 3.66 -16.15 -2.43
N SER A 256 4.44 -15.22 -1.84
CA SER A 256 4.98 -14.08 -2.58
C SER A 256 6.00 -14.53 -3.63
N GLN A 257 6.16 -13.73 -4.68
CA GLN A 257 7.25 -13.95 -5.65
C GLN A 257 8.54 -13.33 -5.13
N LEU A 258 9.56 -14.17 -4.89
CA LEU A 258 10.89 -13.73 -4.42
C LEU A 258 11.50 -12.66 -5.33
N ALA A 259 11.30 -12.79 -6.65
CA ALA A 259 11.74 -11.83 -7.66
C ALA A 259 11.16 -10.42 -7.40
N ASP A 260 9.85 -10.33 -7.26
CA ASP A 260 9.12 -9.08 -7.04
C ASP A 260 9.46 -8.44 -5.69
N LEU A 261 9.67 -9.26 -4.65
CA LEU A 261 10.13 -8.80 -3.34
C LEU A 261 11.51 -8.14 -3.43
N CYS A 262 12.48 -8.83 -4.03
CA CYS A 262 13.84 -8.32 -4.19
C CYS A 262 13.85 -7.09 -5.10
N PHE A 263 13.12 -7.11 -6.22
CA PHE A 263 12.95 -5.96 -7.10
C PHE A 263 12.43 -4.74 -6.34
N THR A 264 11.33 -4.91 -5.59
CA THR A 264 10.70 -3.82 -4.83
C THR A 264 11.64 -3.24 -3.78
N ALA A 265 12.39 -4.07 -3.06
CA ALA A 265 13.36 -3.62 -2.07
C ALA A 265 14.56 -2.88 -2.71
N SER A 266 14.96 -3.30 -3.91
CA SER A 266 16.06 -2.71 -4.66
C SER A 266 15.72 -1.36 -5.29
N VAL A 267 14.60 -1.24 -6.02
CA VAL A 267 14.26 0.00 -6.75
C VAL A 267 13.31 0.92 -5.99
N GLY A 268 12.56 0.37 -5.03
CA GLY A 268 11.50 1.07 -4.31
C GLY A 268 11.91 1.60 -2.94
N ARG A 269 13.21 1.62 -2.60
CA ARG A 269 13.72 2.08 -1.30
C ARG A 269 14.92 2.99 -1.48
N SER A 270 15.08 3.94 -0.57
CA SER A 270 16.36 4.66 -0.42
C SER A 270 17.41 3.74 0.21
N HIS A 271 18.67 3.91 -0.19
CA HIS A 271 19.78 3.12 0.35
C HIS A 271 20.66 3.95 1.29
N PHE A 272 20.65 3.58 2.57
CA PHE A 272 21.35 4.27 3.65
C PHE A 272 22.70 3.60 4.01
N PRO A 273 23.52 4.19 4.91
CA PRO A 273 24.87 3.67 5.22
C PRO A 273 24.93 2.32 5.94
N TYR A 274 23.95 1.99 6.79
CA TYR A 274 23.88 0.66 7.42
C TYR A 274 23.20 -0.28 6.44
N ARG A 275 23.94 -1.26 5.90
CA ARG A 275 23.48 -2.11 4.79
C ARG A 275 23.61 -3.58 5.13
N LEU A 276 22.61 -4.35 4.70
CA LEU A 276 22.58 -5.80 4.64
C LEU A 276 22.19 -6.20 3.22
N ALA A 277 22.89 -7.17 2.66
CA ALA A 277 22.54 -7.76 1.37
C ALA A 277 22.48 -9.28 1.52
N VAL A 278 21.37 -9.90 1.11
CA VAL A 278 21.17 -11.35 1.24
C VAL A 278 20.87 -11.93 -0.13
N VAL A 279 21.70 -12.86 -0.60
CA VAL A 279 21.39 -13.65 -1.80
C VAL A 279 20.63 -14.90 -1.40
N SER A 280 19.56 -15.22 -2.12
CA SER A 280 18.71 -16.36 -1.84
C SER A 280 18.06 -16.91 -3.10
N THR A 281 17.76 -18.21 -3.12
CA THR A 281 17.03 -18.89 -4.21
C THR A 281 15.56 -19.13 -3.86
N SER A 282 15.18 -19.03 -2.57
CA SER A 282 13.80 -19.20 -2.13
C SER A 282 13.43 -18.26 -0.98
N LEU A 283 12.12 -18.05 -0.77
CA LEU A 283 11.61 -17.28 0.36
C LEU A 283 11.91 -17.93 1.71
N SER A 284 11.84 -19.26 1.78
CA SER A 284 12.09 -20.02 3.01
C SER A 284 13.55 -19.87 3.46
N THR A 285 14.50 -20.03 2.53
CA THR A 285 15.93 -19.85 2.79
C THR A 285 16.26 -18.39 3.11
N LEU A 286 15.62 -17.44 2.44
CA LEU A 286 15.76 -16.01 2.74
C LEU A 286 15.32 -15.70 4.18
N ARG A 287 14.15 -16.17 4.60
CA ARG A 287 13.65 -15.99 5.96
C ARG A 287 14.59 -16.60 7.00
N GLN A 288 15.09 -17.81 6.77
CA GLN A 288 16.06 -18.47 7.66
C GLN A 288 17.35 -17.64 7.79
N LYS A 289 17.88 -17.12 6.67
CA LYS A 289 19.04 -16.23 6.66
C LYS A 289 18.79 -14.95 7.48
N LEU A 290 17.62 -14.31 7.35
CA LEU A 290 17.25 -13.14 8.15
C LEU A 290 17.15 -13.45 9.66
N ILE A 291 16.60 -14.61 10.05
CA ILE A 291 16.55 -15.04 11.46
C ILE A 291 17.95 -15.28 12.02
N ALA A 292 18.83 -15.91 11.23
CA ALA A 292 20.22 -16.14 11.61
C ALA A 292 20.99 -14.81 11.77
N VAL A 293 20.75 -13.83 10.89
CA VAL A 293 21.29 -12.46 11.00
C VAL A 293 20.92 -11.83 12.34
N LEU A 294 19.65 -11.93 12.75
CA LEU A 294 19.15 -11.41 14.04
C LEU A 294 19.77 -12.13 15.24
N SER A 295 20.08 -13.40 15.08
CA SER A 295 20.72 -14.23 16.11
C SER A 295 22.25 -14.05 16.16
N GLY A 296 22.83 -13.18 15.32
CA GLY A 296 24.28 -12.96 15.24
C GLY A 296 25.06 -14.13 14.64
N ARG A 297 24.40 -15.11 14.02
CA ARG A 297 25.07 -16.27 13.42
C ARG A 297 25.58 -15.91 12.03
N PRO A 298 26.87 -16.18 11.70
CA PRO A 298 27.35 -16.07 10.33
C PRO A 298 26.53 -16.95 9.39
N GLN A 299 26.29 -16.45 8.17
CA GLN A 299 25.57 -17.15 7.13
C GLN A 299 26.23 -16.88 5.79
N LEU A 300 26.29 -17.92 4.95
CA LEU A 300 26.73 -17.78 3.57
C LEU A 300 25.76 -16.86 2.82
N ASP A 301 26.32 -16.06 1.91
CA ASP A 301 25.60 -15.06 1.11
C ASP A 301 24.83 -13.99 1.90
N CYS A 302 25.23 -13.75 3.15
CA CYS A 302 24.81 -12.58 3.91
C CYS A 302 26.00 -11.62 4.03
N TYR A 303 25.87 -10.46 3.40
CA TYR A 303 26.89 -9.41 3.36
C TYR A 303 26.44 -8.23 4.22
N TYR A 304 27.37 -7.60 4.93
CA TYR A 304 27.08 -6.53 5.88
C TYR A 304 28.05 -5.37 5.68
N SER A 305 27.55 -4.13 5.81
CA SER A 305 28.45 -2.97 5.89
C SER A 305 29.22 -2.98 7.21
N ASP A 306 30.42 -2.43 7.22
CA ASP A 306 31.25 -2.43 8.43
C ASP A 306 30.63 -1.61 9.56
N SER A 307 29.93 -0.52 9.23
CA SER A 307 29.12 0.26 10.17
C SER A 307 28.05 -0.59 10.87
N TYR A 308 27.48 -1.58 10.18
CA TYR A 308 26.50 -2.47 10.80
C TYR A 308 27.15 -3.58 11.62
N LYS A 309 28.33 -4.09 11.24
CA LYS A 309 29.06 -5.09 12.03
C LYS A 309 29.54 -4.52 13.36
N GLY A 310 30.04 -3.28 13.38
CA GLY A 310 30.58 -2.63 14.57
C GLY A 310 29.54 -2.31 15.63
N ASP A 311 28.31 -1.97 15.22
CA ASP A 311 27.23 -1.50 16.10
C ASP A 311 26.17 -2.57 16.42
N LYS A 312 26.41 -3.85 16.09
CA LYS A 312 25.48 -4.91 16.52
C LYS A 312 25.40 -4.88 18.05
N PRO A 313 24.20 -4.80 18.66
CA PRO A 313 24.08 -4.96 20.10
C PRO A 313 24.63 -6.35 20.44
N LYS A 314 25.78 -6.40 21.11
CA LYS A 314 26.30 -7.63 21.70
C LYS A 314 25.23 -8.12 22.67
N GLY A 315 24.66 -9.30 22.43
CA GLY A 315 23.67 -9.88 23.32
C GLY A 315 24.22 -9.92 24.75
N GLY A 316 23.74 -9.02 25.59
CA GLY A 316 24.24 -8.80 26.94
C GLY A 316 23.18 -8.09 27.77
N LYS A 317 22.87 -8.66 28.93
CA LYS A 317 21.89 -8.20 29.94
C LYS A 317 21.99 -6.69 30.21
N PRO A 318 20.87 -6.03 30.61
CA PRO A 318 20.85 -4.60 30.87
C PRO A 318 21.79 -4.28 32.03
N LYS A 319 22.81 -3.46 31.78
CA LYS A 319 23.59 -2.82 32.83
C LYS A 319 23.39 -1.31 32.75
N GLY A 320 22.73 -0.82 33.80
CA GLY A 320 23.09 0.34 34.60
C GLY A 320 23.73 1.53 33.88
N ASP A 321 22.95 2.59 33.88
CA ASP A 321 23.28 3.99 33.66
C ASP A 321 24.73 4.37 34.04
N SER A 322 25.45 4.95 33.10
CA SER A 322 26.54 5.87 33.40
C SER A 322 26.71 6.85 32.24
N SER A 323 26.13 8.02 32.44
CA SER A 323 26.29 9.23 31.65
C SER A 323 27.78 9.57 31.42
N LYS A 324 28.19 9.69 30.15
CA LYS A 324 29.22 10.66 29.75
C LYS A 324 28.81 11.32 28.45
N SER A 325 28.37 12.56 28.60
CA SER A 325 28.13 13.54 27.55
C SER A 325 29.41 13.80 26.75
N ASN A 326 29.38 13.56 25.45
CA ASN A 326 30.31 14.20 24.51
C ASN A 326 29.49 14.94 23.46
N LYS A 327 29.64 16.26 23.44
CA LYS A 327 29.06 17.19 22.46
C LYS A 327 29.57 16.82 21.05
N PRO A 328 28.73 16.89 20.00
CA PRO A 328 29.23 16.79 18.64
C PRO A 328 29.86 18.12 18.22
N ASN A 329 31.10 18.03 17.74
CA ASN A 329 31.82 19.11 17.09
C ASN A 329 31.20 19.36 15.70
N SER A 330 30.85 20.61 15.43
CA SER A 330 30.32 21.05 14.15
C SER A 330 31.47 21.30 13.18
N ASP A 331 31.68 20.42 12.19
CA ASP A 331 32.58 20.70 11.09
C ASP A 331 31.92 20.52 9.71
N LYS A 332 31.72 21.70 9.11
CA LYS A 332 31.61 22.10 7.71
C LYS A 332 31.80 20.98 6.67
N ILE A 333 30.70 20.62 6.01
CA ILE A 333 30.71 19.95 4.70
C ILE A 333 30.97 21.01 3.62
N THR A 334 32.21 21.06 3.13
CA THR A 334 32.57 21.79 1.90
C THR A 334 32.11 20.98 0.69
N ARG A 335 31.22 21.59 -0.12
CA ARG A 335 30.83 21.10 -1.45
C ARG A 335 32.03 21.15 -2.39
N SER A 336 32.66 20.00 -2.65
CA SER A 336 33.52 19.82 -3.82
C SER A 336 32.66 19.32 -4.99
N LYS A 337 32.54 20.17 -6.02
CA LYS A 337 31.98 19.82 -7.32
C LYS A 337 33.13 19.30 -8.19
N THR A 338 33.15 18.00 -8.46
CA THR A 338 33.92 17.44 -9.58
C THR A 338 32.98 16.59 -10.43
N LYS A 339 32.58 17.17 -11.58
CA LYS A 339 31.95 16.46 -12.69
C LYS A 339 33.02 15.56 -13.32
N VAL A 340 32.78 14.25 -13.33
CA VAL A 340 33.46 13.33 -14.25
C VAL A 340 32.40 12.82 -15.22
N PRO A 341 32.61 12.92 -16.55
CA PRO A 341 31.66 12.39 -17.53
C PRO A 341 31.84 10.88 -17.63
N PHE A 342 30.79 10.10 -17.36
CA PHE A 342 30.79 8.66 -17.56
C PHE A 342 30.14 8.33 -18.90
N SER A 343 30.89 7.66 -19.77
CA SER A 343 30.43 7.12 -21.06
C SER A 343 29.71 5.77 -20.83
N PRO A 344 28.57 5.50 -21.48
CA PRO A 344 27.87 4.23 -21.34
C PRO A 344 28.57 3.15 -22.18
N SER A 345 29.56 2.47 -21.61
CA SER A 345 30.04 1.21 -22.20
C SER A 345 29.00 0.12 -21.89
N ALA A 346 28.33 -0.34 -22.95
CA ALA A 346 27.42 -1.47 -22.93
C ALA A 346 28.13 -2.73 -22.40
N VAL A 347 27.75 -3.17 -21.20
CA VAL A 347 28.12 -4.49 -20.67
C VAL A 347 26.98 -5.43 -21.04
N SER A 348 27.32 -6.52 -21.73
CA SER A 348 26.41 -7.60 -22.10
C SER A 348 25.71 -8.19 -20.86
N PRO A 349 24.42 -8.60 -20.92
CA PRO A 349 23.64 -9.00 -19.74
C PRO A 349 24.01 -10.35 -19.11
N SER A 350 24.96 -11.11 -19.66
CA SER A 350 25.34 -12.43 -19.12
C SER A 350 26.42 -12.32 -18.05
N ALA A 351 26.01 -12.60 -16.81
CA ALA A 351 26.81 -12.77 -15.58
C ALA A 351 27.10 -11.51 -14.71
N ILE A 352 26.06 -10.73 -14.37
CA ILE A 352 26.14 -9.92 -13.14
C ILE A 352 26.21 -10.88 -11.93
N SER A 353 27.39 -11.01 -11.33
CA SER A 353 27.56 -11.80 -10.10
C SER A 353 26.83 -11.11 -8.94
N LEU A 354 25.73 -11.70 -8.48
CA LEU A 354 24.96 -11.18 -7.34
C LEU A 354 25.81 -11.04 -6.08
N ALA A 355 26.79 -11.93 -5.89
CA ALA A 355 27.74 -11.84 -4.78
C ALA A 355 28.67 -10.62 -4.92
N ALA A 356 29.13 -10.29 -6.13
CA ALA A 356 29.92 -9.10 -6.38
C ALA A 356 29.09 -7.83 -6.16
N THR A 357 27.87 -7.79 -6.71
CA THR A 357 26.92 -6.69 -6.50
C THR A 357 26.58 -6.49 -5.02
N ALA A 358 26.38 -7.58 -4.27
CA ALA A 358 26.13 -7.54 -2.83
C ALA A 358 27.30 -6.91 -2.07
N LYS A 359 28.54 -7.28 -2.41
CA LYS A 359 29.76 -6.71 -1.82
C LYS A 359 29.90 -5.22 -2.12
N GLN A 360 29.76 -4.82 -3.38
CA GLN A 360 29.76 -3.41 -3.80
C GLN A 360 28.71 -2.61 -3.01
N TYR A 361 27.49 -3.16 -2.93
CA TYR A 361 26.41 -2.53 -2.19
C TYR A 361 26.77 -2.31 -0.72
N VAL A 362 27.24 -3.32 0.00
CA VAL A 362 27.54 -3.15 1.43
C VAL A 362 28.76 -2.27 1.71
N ASN A 363 29.67 -2.12 0.73
CA ASN A 363 30.81 -1.21 0.80
C ASN A 363 30.44 0.27 0.55
N GLY A 364 29.16 0.56 0.32
CA GLY A 364 28.67 1.93 0.16
C GLY A 364 28.54 2.39 -1.30
N GLU A 365 28.94 1.56 -2.27
CA GLU A 365 28.89 1.89 -3.69
C GLU A 365 27.44 2.02 -4.19
N THR A 366 27.27 2.75 -5.29
CA THR A 366 25.99 2.89 -5.99
C THR A 366 25.81 1.72 -6.94
N VAL A 367 24.74 0.95 -6.74
CA VAL A 367 24.38 -0.16 -7.62
C VAL A 367 23.35 0.31 -8.65
N ASN A 368 23.57 -0.02 -9.93
CA ASN A 368 22.56 0.19 -10.96
C ASN A 368 21.53 -0.95 -10.93
N TRP A 369 20.52 -0.81 -10.07
CA TRP A 369 19.46 -1.80 -9.94
C TRP A 369 18.66 -1.99 -11.24
N GLY A 370 18.49 -0.95 -12.06
CA GLY A 370 17.78 -1.05 -13.33
C GLY A 370 18.41 -2.06 -14.29
N ALA A 371 19.75 -2.08 -14.35
CA ALA A 371 20.49 -3.06 -15.15
C ALA A 371 20.33 -4.51 -14.62
N LEU A 372 20.21 -4.68 -13.29
CA LEU A 372 20.03 -6.00 -12.68
C LEU A 372 18.69 -6.66 -13.03
N TYR A 373 17.67 -5.85 -13.30
CA TYR A 373 16.30 -6.31 -13.56
C TYR A 373 15.86 -6.08 -15.02
N GLN A 374 16.79 -5.73 -15.91
CA GLN A 374 16.48 -5.46 -17.31
C GLN A 374 15.94 -6.73 -18.01
N GLY A 375 14.89 -6.55 -18.82
CA GLY A 375 14.29 -7.64 -19.61
C GLY A 375 13.43 -8.61 -18.80
N ARG A 376 13.08 -8.28 -17.55
CA ARG A 376 12.22 -9.08 -16.69
C ARG A 376 10.99 -8.28 -16.25
N ASP A 377 9.83 -8.92 -16.30
CA ASP A 377 8.62 -8.36 -15.74
C ASP A 377 8.60 -8.53 -14.23
N HIS A 378 8.44 -7.42 -13.51
CA HIS A 378 8.37 -7.38 -12.06
C HIS A 378 7.23 -6.53 -11.56
N ASN A 379 6.63 -6.92 -10.43
CA ASN A 379 5.64 -6.11 -9.73
C ASN A 379 6.22 -5.49 -8.46
N LYS A 380 5.78 -4.27 -8.16
CA LYS A 380 6.04 -3.65 -6.86
C LYS A 380 5.10 -4.26 -5.81
N LEU A 381 5.66 -4.69 -4.68
CA LEU A 381 4.92 -5.25 -3.55
C LEU A 381 4.75 -4.23 -2.41
N ALA A 382 3.73 -4.44 -1.57
CA ALA A 382 3.59 -3.76 -0.29
C ALA A 382 4.54 -4.38 0.74
N LEU A 383 5.81 -3.96 0.74
CA LEU A 383 6.82 -4.43 1.69
C LEU A 383 6.87 -3.57 2.97
N PRO A 384 7.35 -4.12 4.10
CA PRO A 384 7.51 -3.35 5.33
C PRO A 384 8.26 -2.02 5.11
N THR A 385 7.77 -0.97 5.76
CA THR A 385 8.33 0.38 5.69
C THR A 385 9.36 0.63 6.80
N TYR A 386 10.04 1.78 6.72
CA TYR A 386 11.13 2.16 7.61
C TYR A 386 10.71 2.12 9.09
N PRO A 387 11.49 1.47 9.98
CA PRO A 387 11.23 1.48 11.41
C PRO A 387 11.80 2.76 12.03
N PHE A 388 10.96 3.80 12.11
CA PHE A 388 11.32 5.03 12.81
C PHE A 388 11.61 4.76 14.29
N GLN A 389 12.60 5.47 14.83
CA GLN A 389 12.90 5.45 16.26
C GLN A 389 11.71 6.00 17.04
N ARG A 390 11.42 5.36 18.17
CA ARG A 390 10.32 5.77 19.07
C ARG A 390 10.87 6.58 20.22
N GLU A 391 11.52 7.68 19.88
CA GLU A 391 12.02 8.65 20.85
C GLU A 391 10.88 9.58 21.29
N TYR A 392 10.83 9.89 22.58
CA TYR A 392 9.82 10.79 23.12
C TYR A 392 10.28 12.23 22.94
N TYR A 393 9.42 13.01 22.28
CA TYR A 393 9.57 14.45 22.14
C TYR A 393 8.27 15.09 22.64
N GLY A 394 8.30 15.62 23.86
CA GLY A 394 7.15 16.26 24.50
C GLY A 394 7.57 17.06 25.72
N PRO A 395 6.63 17.68 26.44
CA PRO A 395 6.90 18.35 27.71
C PRO A 395 7.69 17.44 28.65
N GLY A 396 8.53 18.02 29.51
CA GLY A 396 9.33 17.24 30.47
C GLY A 396 8.40 16.36 31.31
N ARG A 397 8.78 15.09 31.54
CA ARG A 397 7.95 14.14 32.31
C ARG A 397 7.64 14.61 33.73
N ASP A 398 8.40 15.58 34.24
CA ASP A 398 8.18 16.21 35.55
C ASP A 398 7.12 17.33 35.51
N GLN A 399 6.50 17.61 34.35
CA GLN A 399 5.45 18.62 34.13
C GLN A 399 4.07 18.02 33.83
N LEU A 400 3.91 16.70 33.97
CA LEU A 400 2.66 15.94 33.83
C LEU A 400 2.36 15.23 35.14
#